data_AF-A0A6C0PAL6-F1
#
_entry.id   AF-A0A6C0PAL6-F1
#
_cell.length_a   1.000
_cell.length_b   1.000
_cell.length_c   1.000
_cell.angle_alpha   90.00
_cell.angle_beta   90.00
_cell.angle_gamma   90.00
#
_symmetry.space_group_name_H-M   'P 1'
#
loop_
_entity.id
_entity.type
_entity.pdbx_description
1 polymer ?
#
loop_
_entity_poly.entity_id
_entity_poly.type
_entity_poly.pdbx_seq_one_letter_code
_entity_poly.pdbx_strand_id
1 'polypeptide(L)'
;MTIIPENQLTILFENLVTQFVKDNLEGIMKAEIQQFMNDHPEERNSRNGYYTRGLHTKYGQIDELEVPSDRNGAFQTQVFEPYQRRDGWLEEAVIQMYKSGMGTRDVARFIESMFGSHYSPTTISNITATVLEDIQNWQQRPLAKRYSVIYLDGMYVKLKRSTVSGEVIYFAMGIDEEGHRQILGFYIGGQESSNGWKDVLKDLYSRGVQEVLLGVFDGLPGLEDAFREAYPKADVQHCVVHKVRSTFPKIRIEHKTDFIEGLKTIYNAPDHDCALAAFDTFKAKWNKLYAKEVTSWEDQLTTLLAFYKYLRQIKKAIYTSNPIERMNKEIRKRLKPMNSLTNMDAAEKIVYLDVTAYNERFEHRVIPGFGDTEIKLASGAI
;
A
#
# COMPACT_ATOMS: atom_id res chain seq x y z
N MET A 1 20.03 22.83 48.99
CA MET A 1 19.56 22.18 47.75
C MET A 1 19.64 23.22 46.65
N THR A 2 20.69 23.15 45.83
CA THR A 2 20.84 24.01 44.66
C THR A 2 19.85 23.53 43.61
N ILE A 3 18.79 24.30 43.39
CA ILE A 3 17.79 24.01 42.36
C ILE A 3 18.44 24.40 41.03
N ILE A 4 18.88 23.40 40.26
CA ILE A 4 19.38 23.62 38.90
C ILE A 4 18.16 24.01 38.05
N PRO A 5 18.17 25.17 37.37
CA PRO A 5 17.09 25.57 36.48
C PRO A 5 16.85 24.49 35.41
N GLU A 6 15.60 24.19 35.09
CA GLU A 6 15.20 23.12 34.17
C GLU A 6 15.95 23.19 32.81
N ASN A 7 16.21 24.40 32.29
CA ASN A 7 17.01 24.62 31.08
C ASN A 7 18.48 24.19 31.19
N GLN A 8 19.10 24.26 32.37
CA GLN A 8 20.49 23.80 32.54
C GLN A 8 20.60 22.28 32.56
N LEU A 9 19.59 21.59 33.09
CA LEU A 9 19.53 20.12 33.07
C LEU A 9 19.37 19.58 31.64
N THR A 10 18.52 20.23 30.84
CA THR A 10 18.33 19.87 29.42
C THR A 10 19.65 20.03 28.64
N ILE A 11 20.33 21.16 28.78
CA ILE A 11 21.62 21.41 28.10
C ILE A 11 22.69 20.41 28.54
N LEU A 12 22.76 20.10 29.84
CA LEU A 12 23.70 19.09 30.37
C LEU A 12 23.42 17.70 29.78
N PHE A 13 22.14 17.33 29.67
CA PHE A 13 21.74 16.04 29.12
C PHE A 13 22.03 15.95 27.62
N GLU A 14 21.69 16.99 26.85
CA GLU A 14 22.00 17.08 25.42
C GLU A 14 23.51 16.96 25.16
N ASN A 15 24.34 17.67 25.91
CA ASN A 15 25.79 17.58 25.80
C ASN A 15 26.30 16.17 26.12
N LEU A 16 25.75 15.53 27.16
CA LEU A 16 26.15 14.18 27.56
C LEU A 16 25.79 13.14 26.52
N VAL A 17 24.58 13.21 25.95
CA VAL A 17 24.15 12.30 24.87
C VAL A 17 24.99 12.53 23.62
N THR A 18 25.22 13.79 23.23
CA THR A 18 26.00 14.13 22.03
C THR A 18 27.44 13.65 22.15
N GLN A 19 28.06 13.84 23.32
CA GLN A 19 29.41 13.34 23.61
C GLN A 19 29.46 11.81 23.62
N PHE A 20 28.48 11.14 24.24
CA PHE A 20 28.41 9.68 24.24
C PHE A 20 28.30 9.13 22.81
N VAL A 21 27.46 9.73 21.96
CA VAL A 21 27.32 9.32 20.56
C VAL A 21 28.64 9.56 19.81
N LYS A 22 29.29 10.72 19.99
CA LYS A 22 30.61 11.01 19.40
C LYS A 22 31.62 9.91 19.75
N ASP A 23 31.78 9.61 21.03
CA ASP A 23 32.76 8.63 21.52
C ASP A 23 32.51 7.22 20.93
N ASN A 24 31.25 6.82 20.81
CA ASN A 24 30.89 5.52 20.22
C ASN A 24 31.17 5.48 18.72
N LEU A 25 30.82 6.54 17.96
CA LEU A 25 31.09 6.59 16.52
C LEU A 25 32.59 6.55 16.25
N GLU A 26 33.39 7.32 17.00
CA GLU A 26 34.86 7.28 16.89
C GLU A 26 35.42 5.90 17.27
N GLY A 27 34.84 5.24 18.28
CA GLY A 27 35.19 3.87 18.67
C GLY A 27 34.93 2.86 17.56
N ILE A 28 33.77 2.92 16.92
CA ILE A 28 33.41 2.06 15.77
C ILE A 28 34.38 2.29 14.61
N MET A 29 34.60 3.55 14.21
CA MET A 29 35.50 3.87 13.10
C MET A 29 36.95 3.45 13.36
N LYS A 30 37.42 3.54 14.62
CA LYS A 30 38.74 3.03 15.05
C LYS A 30 38.83 1.50 14.88
N ALA A 31 37.75 0.77 15.18
CA ALA A 31 37.69 -0.67 14.95
C ALA A 31 37.64 -1.00 13.45
N GLU A 32 36.86 -0.26 12.66
CA GLU A 32 36.77 -0.44 11.20
C GLU A 32 38.12 -0.28 10.51
N ILE A 33 38.87 0.80 10.81
CA ILE A 33 40.19 0.98 10.20
C ILE A 33 41.20 -0.07 10.69
N GLN A 34 41.06 -0.60 11.92
CA GLN A 34 41.88 -1.75 12.36
C GLN A 34 41.59 -2.98 11.53
N GLN A 35 40.32 -3.28 11.31
CA GLN A 35 39.89 -4.43 10.52
C GLN A 35 40.36 -4.29 9.07
N PHE A 36 40.14 -3.13 8.45
CA PHE A 36 40.59 -2.84 7.10
C PHE A 36 42.10 -3.05 6.90
N MET A 37 42.91 -2.62 7.87
CA MET A 37 44.38 -2.82 7.84
C MET A 37 44.77 -4.29 8.00
N ASN A 38 44.02 -5.05 8.80
CA ASN A 38 44.26 -6.49 8.99
C ASN A 38 43.88 -7.30 7.75
N ASP A 39 42.86 -6.86 7.02
CA ASP A 39 42.36 -7.51 5.82
C ASP A 39 43.25 -7.25 4.58
N HIS A 40 44.07 -6.19 4.63
CA HIS A 40 44.96 -5.78 3.54
C HIS A 40 46.44 -5.66 4.00
N PRO A 41 47.05 -6.72 4.57
CA PRO A 41 48.39 -6.64 5.18
C PRO A 41 49.52 -6.51 4.14
N GLU A 42 49.26 -6.93 2.90
CA GLU A 42 50.23 -6.92 1.79
C GLU A 42 50.32 -5.55 1.11
N GLU A 43 49.37 -4.64 1.37
CA GLU A 43 49.37 -3.31 0.81
C GLU A 43 50.35 -2.41 1.56
N ARG A 44 51.12 -1.58 0.82
CA ARG A 44 51.94 -0.50 1.40
C ARG A 44 51.02 0.63 1.89
N ASN A 45 50.20 0.34 2.89
CA ASN A 45 49.28 1.29 3.50
C ASN A 45 49.55 1.37 5.01
N SER A 46 49.26 2.53 5.59
CA SER A 46 49.43 2.77 7.02
C SER A 46 48.42 3.80 7.48
N ARG A 47 48.03 3.76 8.76
CA ARG A 47 47.22 4.81 9.37
C ARG A 47 47.91 6.17 9.25
N ASN A 48 47.13 7.21 8.99
CA ASN A 48 47.62 8.58 8.76
C ASN A 48 46.86 9.62 9.61
N GLY A 49 46.60 9.26 10.87
CA GLY A 49 45.92 10.14 11.82
C GLY A 49 44.41 10.19 11.59
N TYR A 50 43.84 11.37 11.85
CA TYR A 50 42.41 11.63 11.78
C TYR A 50 42.17 12.95 11.05
N TYR A 51 41.05 13.05 10.35
CA TYR A 51 40.49 14.33 9.94
C TYR A 51 39.24 14.62 10.76
N THR A 52 38.97 15.91 11.01
CA THR A 52 37.78 16.32 11.77
C THR A 52 36.65 16.71 10.84
N ARG A 53 35.42 16.42 11.26
CA ARG A 53 34.22 16.85 10.55
C ARG A 53 33.05 17.10 11.51
N GLY A 54 32.08 17.89 11.06
CA GLY A 54 30.77 17.95 11.70
C GLY A 54 29.86 16.81 11.21
N LEU A 55 29.00 16.32 12.10
CA LEU A 55 27.92 15.39 11.78
C LEU A 55 26.66 15.80 12.54
N HIS A 56 25.59 16.13 11.81
CA HIS A 56 24.29 16.34 12.44
C HIS A 56 23.65 14.98 12.72
N THR A 57 23.27 14.74 13.98
CA THR A 57 22.58 13.54 14.41
C THR A 57 21.19 13.82 14.96
N LYS A 58 20.39 12.78 15.16
CA LYS A 58 19.11 12.89 15.90
C LYS A 58 19.23 13.37 17.33
N TYR A 59 20.44 13.30 17.88
CA TYR A 59 20.74 13.68 19.25
C TYR A 59 21.37 15.07 19.38
N GLY A 60 21.62 15.75 18.25
CA GLY A 60 22.31 17.04 18.23
C GLY A 60 23.42 17.08 17.20
N GLN A 61 24.02 18.26 17.04
CA GLN A 61 25.20 18.42 16.20
C GLN A 61 26.45 17.93 16.94
N ILE A 62 27.14 16.97 16.33
CA ILE A 62 28.45 16.52 16.77
C ILE A 62 29.49 17.36 16.03
N ASP A 63 30.17 18.22 16.78
CA ASP A 63 31.31 18.98 16.28
C ASP A 63 32.62 18.20 16.51
N GLU A 64 33.59 18.45 15.61
CA GLU A 64 34.94 17.89 15.69
C GLU A 64 34.98 16.35 15.79
N LEU A 65 34.10 15.64 15.07
CA LEU A 65 34.14 14.17 14.99
C LEU A 65 35.44 13.72 14.32
N GLU A 66 36.24 12.92 15.02
CA GLU A 66 37.52 12.41 14.52
C GLU A 66 37.34 11.16 13.67
N VAL A 67 37.58 11.28 12.36
CA VAL A 67 37.46 10.17 11.42
C VAL A 67 38.86 9.67 11.07
N PRO A 68 39.18 8.38 11.34
CA PRO A 68 40.49 7.85 11.05
C PRO A 68 40.74 7.81 9.54
N SER A 69 41.98 8.07 9.16
CA SER A 69 42.41 8.03 7.76
C SER A 69 43.60 7.10 7.57
N ASP A 70 43.73 6.60 6.34
CA ASP A 70 44.89 5.87 5.87
C ASP A 70 45.74 6.75 4.95
N ARG A 71 46.99 6.32 4.70
CA ARG A 71 47.95 7.08 3.91
C ARG A 71 47.62 7.06 2.42
N ASN A 72 46.95 6.01 1.96
CA ASN A 72 46.60 5.84 0.55
C ASN A 72 45.21 6.42 0.22
N GLY A 73 44.42 6.81 1.24
CA GLY A 73 43.05 7.29 1.06
C GLY A 73 42.08 6.20 0.60
N ALA A 74 42.41 4.93 0.83
CA ALA A 74 41.62 3.77 0.43
C ALA A 74 40.57 3.38 1.48
N PHE A 75 40.73 3.80 2.73
CA PHE A 75 39.81 3.48 3.80
C PHE A 75 38.57 4.39 3.74
N GLN A 76 37.38 3.77 3.70
CA GLN A 76 36.09 4.42 3.86
C GLN A 76 35.34 3.76 5.02
N THR A 77 34.87 4.58 5.97
CA THR A 77 34.03 4.10 7.07
C THR A 77 32.66 3.67 6.58
N GLN A 78 32.07 2.66 7.23
CA GLN A 78 30.70 2.22 6.94
C GLN A 78 29.65 3.00 7.76
N VAL A 79 30.11 3.82 8.72
CA VAL A 79 29.23 4.61 9.59
C VAL A 79 28.48 5.71 8.81
N PHE A 80 29.08 6.25 7.76
CA PHE A 80 28.47 7.25 6.88
C PHE A 80 29.14 7.28 5.50
N GLU A 81 28.39 7.74 4.49
CA GLU A 81 28.89 7.96 3.14
C GLU A 81 29.83 9.18 3.03
N PRO A 82 30.71 9.23 2.02
CA PRO A 82 31.56 10.38 1.75
C PRO A 82 30.71 11.64 1.60
N TYR A 83 31.10 12.72 2.29
CA TYR A 83 30.38 14.00 2.31
C TYR A 83 28.98 13.98 2.98
N GLN A 84 28.50 12.84 3.50
CA GLN A 84 27.21 12.75 4.20
C GLN A 84 27.24 13.54 5.51
N ARG A 85 26.63 14.73 5.56
CA ARG A 85 26.64 15.59 6.76
C ARG A 85 25.56 15.26 7.81
N ARG A 86 24.68 14.29 7.55
CA ARG A 86 23.49 13.98 8.36
C ARG A 86 23.27 12.45 8.42
N ASP A 87 22.89 11.91 9.56
CA ASP A 87 22.69 10.47 9.84
C ASP A 87 21.36 9.87 9.34
N GLY A 88 20.64 10.52 8.41
CA GLY A 88 19.50 9.92 7.69
C GLY A 88 18.19 9.73 8.50
N TRP A 89 18.23 9.87 9.83
CA TRP A 89 17.04 9.68 10.69
C TRP A 89 15.93 10.70 10.42
N LEU A 90 16.26 11.91 9.96
CA LEU A 90 15.28 12.96 9.74
C LEU A 90 14.44 12.60 8.51
N GLU A 91 15.09 12.07 7.49
CA GLU A 91 14.47 11.50 6.31
C GLU A 91 13.47 10.42 6.72
N GLU A 92 13.90 9.47 7.55
CA GLU A 92 13.06 8.41 8.07
C GLU A 92 11.92 8.96 8.94
N ALA A 93 12.18 9.92 9.83
CA ALA A 93 11.17 10.54 10.69
C ALA A 93 10.13 11.33 9.87
N VAL A 94 10.57 12.09 8.86
CA VAL A 94 9.71 12.80 7.92
C VAL A 94 8.84 11.79 7.16
N ILE A 95 9.41 10.70 6.64
CA ILE A 95 8.66 9.62 5.99
C ILE A 95 7.64 9.02 6.97
N GLN A 96 8.02 8.73 8.22
CA GLN A 96 7.11 8.16 9.23
C GLN A 96 5.98 9.13 9.61
N MET A 97 6.24 10.43 9.64
CA MET A 97 5.20 11.45 9.87
C MET A 97 4.23 11.53 8.69
N TYR A 98 4.72 11.45 7.45
CA TYR A 98 3.84 11.28 6.29
C TYR A 98 3.09 9.94 6.33
N LYS A 99 3.74 8.84 6.75
CA LYS A 99 3.10 7.54 7.01
C LYS A 99 2.08 7.60 8.13
N SER A 100 2.06 8.67 8.93
CA SER A 100 1.06 8.90 9.97
C SER A 100 -0.05 9.86 9.52
N GLY A 101 0.00 10.33 8.27
CA GLY A 101 -1.00 11.23 7.70
C GLY A 101 -0.78 12.72 8.03
N MET A 102 0.43 13.11 8.43
CA MET A 102 0.76 14.54 8.60
C MET A 102 0.97 15.20 7.22
N GLY A 103 0.39 16.40 7.03
CA GLY A 103 0.66 17.18 5.82
C GLY A 103 2.06 17.80 5.83
N THR A 104 2.55 18.25 4.67
CA THR A 104 3.89 18.86 4.53
C THR A 104 4.14 20.00 5.52
N ARG A 105 3.13 20.84 5.76
CA ARG A 105 3.19 21.95 6.71
C ARG A 105 3.14 21.51 8.17
N ASP A 106 2.51 20.37 8.46
CA ASP A 106 2.45 19.82 9.81
C ASP A 106 3.76 19.16 10.17
N VAL A 107 4.36 18.43 9.21
CA VAL A 107 5.72 17.90 9.34
C VAL A 107 6.72 19.04 9.50
N ALA A 108 6.65 20.07 8.66
CA ALA A 108 7.54 21.23 8.78
C ALA A 108 7.43 21.91 10.15
N ARG A 109 6.20 22.17 10.63
CA ARG A 109 5.98 22.73 11.97
C ARG A 109 6.46 21.82 13.10
N PHE A 110 6.26 20.52 12.97
CA PHE A 110 6.71 19.55 13.98
C PHE A 110 8.24 19.50 14.05
N ILE A 111 8.90 19.39 12.90
CA ILE A 111 10.36 19.42 12.80
C ILE A 111 10.92 20.76 13.31
N GLU A 112 10.29 21.88 12.94
CA GLU A 112 10.68 23.21 13.43
C GLU A 112 10.48 23.36 14.95
N SER A 113 9.41 22.77 15.51
CA SER A 113 9.16 22.81 16.96
C SER A 113 10.13 21.96 17.77
N MET A 114 10.61 20.86 17.20
CA MET A 114 11.51 19.91 17.87
C MET A 114 13.00 20.28 17.68
N PHE A 115 13.36 20.86 16.53
CA PHE A 115 14.76 21.07 16.12
C PHE A 115 15.07 22.52 15.68
N GLY A 116 14.11 23.44 15.82
CA GLY A 116 14.26 24.83 15.40
C GLY A 116 14.32 25.01 13.88
N SER A 117 14.74 26.19 13.43
CA SER A 117 14.82 26.60 12.02
C SER A 117 16.01 26.01 11.23
N HIS A 118 16.54 24.86 11.67
CA HIS A 118 17.69 24.19 11.03
C HIS A 118 17.33 23.54 9.68
N TYR A 119 16.04 23.34 9.42
CA TYR A 119 15.56 22.66 8.21
C TYR A 119 14.74 23.60 7.34
N SER A 120 15.29 23.96 6.19
CA SER A 120 14.57 24.78 5.21
C SER A 120 13.41 23.99 4.58
N PRO A 121 12.33 24.67 4.15
CA PRO A 121 11.26 24.04 3.37
C PRO A 121 11.79 23.27 2.14
N THR A 122 12.87 23.75 1.53
CA THR A 122 13.57 23.07 0.42
C THR A 122 14.16 21.72 0.84
N THR A 123 14.69 21.62 2.06
CA THR A 123 15.20 20.35 2.60
C THR A 123 14.07 19.34 2.74
N ILE A 124 12.93 19.74 3.31
CA ILE A 124 11.76 18.86 3.47
C ILE A 124 11.23 18.43 2.09
N SER A 125 11.16 19.33 1.12
CA SER A 125 10.78 19.00 -0.24
C SER A 125 11.72 17.97 -0.87
N ASN A 126 13.04 18.13 -0.72
CA ASN A 126 14.04 17.18 -1.24
C ASN A 126 13.91 15.79 -0.57
N ILE A 127 13.68 15.75 0.74
CA ILE A 127 13.41 14.50 1.47
C ILE A 127 12.15 13.81 0.95
N THR A 128 11.13 14.57 0.53
CA THR A 128 9.92 13.97 -0.06
C THR A 128 10.05 13.65 -1.54
N ALA A 129 11.14 14.04 -2.20
CA ALA A 129 11.41 13.73 -3.59
C ALA A 129 11.90 12.28 -3.75
N THR A 130 12.70 11.77 -2.81
CA THR A 130 13.10 10.35 -2.78
C THR A 130 11.87 9.43 -2.67
N VAL A 131 10.86 9.84 -1.90
CA VAL A 131 9.58 9.10 -1.82
C VAL A 131 8.87 9.02 -3.18
N LEU A 132 9.00 10.03 -4.05
CA LEU A 132 8.43 9.97 -5.40
C LEU A 132 9.16 8.96 -6.29
N GLU A 133 10.48 8.87 -6.16
CA GLU A 133 11.28 7.87 -6.86
C GLU A 133 10.91 6.45 -6.40
N ASP A 134 10.72 6.24 -5.09
CA ASP A 134 10.24 4.98 -4.54
C ASP A 134 8.86 4.60 -5.09
N ILE A 135 7.95 5.57 -5.20
CA ILE A 135 6.62 5.36 -5.80
C ILE A 135 6.75 4.89 -7.24
N GLN A 136 7.58 5.57 -8.04
CA GLN A 136 7.78 5.21 -9.45
C GLN A 136 8.39 3.81 -9.59
N ASN A 137 9.42 3.50 -8.81
CA ASN A 137 10.04 2.18 -8.77
C ASN A 137 9.03 1.11 -8.37
N TRP A 138 8.20 1.38 -7.35
CA TRP A 138 7.16 0.47 -6.91
C TRP A 138 6.06 0.27 -7.96
N GLN A 139 5.65 1.35 -8.65
CA GLN A 139 4.65 1.29 -9.72
C GLN A 139 5.17 0.57 -10.97
N GLN A 140 6.48 0.58 -11.22
CA GLN A 140 7.10 -0.10 -12.38
C GLN A 140 7.64 -1.49 -12.05
N ARG A 141 7.64 -1.90 -10.77
CA ARG A 141 8.21 -3.18 -10.35
C ARG A 141 7.61 -4.35 -11.13
N PRO A 142 8.42 -5.36 -11.49
CA PRO A 142 7.92 -6.58 -12.13
C PRO A 142 6.95 -7.30 -11.18
N LEU A 143 5.91 -7.90 -11.77
CA LEU A 143 4.91 -8.69 -11.07
C LEU A 143 5.03 -10.16 -11.47
N ALA A 144 4.50 -11.05 -10.63
CA ALA A 144 4.48 -12.47 -10.94
C ALA A 144 3.65 -12.75 -12.19
N LYS A 145 3.96 -13.86 -12.87
CA LYS A 145 3.23 -14.22 -14.09
C LYS A 145 1.78 -14.62 -13.82
N ARG A 146 1.57 -15.31 -12.70
CA ARG A 146 0.33 -16.02 -12.36
C ARG A 146 -0.30 -15.45 -11.10
N TYR A 147 -1.61 -15.28 -11.15
CA TYR A 147 -2.44 -14.89 -10.01
C TYR A 147 -3.74 -15.68 -10.01
N SER A 148 -4.06 -16.30 -8.88
CA SER A 148 -5.33 -17.03 -8.74
C SER A 148 -6.53 -16.08 -8.76
N VAL A 149 -6.38 -14.88 -8.17
CA VAL A 149 -7.46 -13.88 -8.14
C VAL A 149 -6.92 -12.47 -8.32
N ILE A 150 -7.61 -11.64 -9.11
CA ILE A 150 -7.41 -10.19 -9.14
C ILE A 150 -8.69 -9.48 -8.72
N TYR A 151 -8.59 -8.63 -7.70
CA TYR A 151 -9.64 -7.71 -7.31
C TYR A 151 -9.39 -6.33 -7.89
N LEU A 152 -10.44 -5.71 -8.42
CA LEU A 152 -10.41 -4.32 -8.88
C LEU A 152 -11.45 -3.51 -8.11
N ASP A 153 -11.06 -2.34 -7.62
CA ASP A 153 -11.97 -1.41 -6.95
C ASP A 153 -11.52 0.05 -7.13
N GLY A 154 -12.50 0.95 -7.17
CA GLY A 154 -12.32 2.38 -7.34
C GLY A 154 -12.67 3.15 -6.07
N MET A 155 -11.83 4.11 -5.69
CA MET A 155 -12.11 5.01 -4.57
C MET A 155 -12.02 6.46 -5.00
N TYR A 156 -13.11 7.21 -4.79
CA TYR A 156 -13.10 8.65 -4.99
C TYR A 156 -12.43 9.40 -3.84
N VAL A 157 -11.54 10.33 -4.19
CA VAL A 157 -10.89 11.28 -3.29
C VAL A 157 -11.08 12.71 -3.78
N LYS A 158 -11.04 13.69 -2.88
CA LYS A 158 -11.13 15.11 -3.22
C LYS A 158 -9.74 15.68 -3.46
N LEU A 159 -9.46 16.10 -4.70
CA LEU A 159 -8.22 16.75 -5.09
C LEU A 159 -8.48 18.21 -5.45
N LYS A 160 -7.56 19.08 -5.06
CA LYS A 160 -7.53 20.50 -5.46
C LYS A 160 -6.57 20.63 -6.65
N ARG A 161 -7.11 20.85 -7.85
CA ARG A 161 -6.31 21.31 -9.01
C ARG A 161 -6.38 22.83 -9.10
N SER A 162 -7.54 23.32 -9.51
CA SER A 162 -7.93 24.75 -9.53
C SER A 162 -9.21 24.95 -8.70
N THR A 163 -10.17 24.05 -8.89
CA THR A 163 -11.30 23.79 -7.99
C THR A 163 -11.13 22.44 -7.29
N VAL A 164 -11.92 22.18 -6.24
CA VAL A 164 -11.94 20.87 -5.59
C VAL A 164 -12.86 19.95 -6.38
N SER A 165 -12.29 18.90 -6.99
CA SER A 165 -13.03 17.88 -7.73
C SER A 165 -12.81 16.49 -7.14
N GLY A 166 -13.80 15.62 -7.32
CA GLY A 166 -13.66 14.20 -7.01
C GLY A 166 -12.89 13.50 -8.12
N GLU A 167 -11.82 12.79 -7.76
CA GLU A 167 -11.02 11.99 -8.67
C GLU A 167 -10.99 10.55 -8.16
N VAL A 168 -11.01 9.59 -9.08
CA VAL A 168 -10.93 8.18 -8.73
C VAL A 168 -9.47 7.75 -8.57
N ILE A 169 -9.25 6.91 -7.56
CA ILE A 169 -8.07 6.09 -7.40
C ILE A 169 -8.48 4.66 -7.71
N TYR A 170 -7.93 4.10 -8.78
CA TYR A 170 -8.09 2.70 -9.15
C TYR A 170 -7.11 1.87 -8.33
N PHE A 171 -7.57 0.74 -7.80
CA PHE A 171 -6.74 -0.22 -7.08
C PHE A 171 -6.85 -1.61 -7.72
N ALA A 172 -5.72 -2.29 -7.82
CA ALA A 172 -5.64 -3.69 -8.20
C ALA A 172 -4.96 -4.50 -7.09
N MET A 173 -5.63 -5.53 -6.61
CA MET A 173 -5.11 -6.46 -5.59
C MET A 173 -5.06 -7.87 -6.17
N GLY A 174 -3.95 -8.57 -5.97
CA GLY A 174 -3.76 -9.95 -6.41
C GLY A 174 -3.73 -10.93 -5.24
N ILE A 175 -4.16 -12.17 -5.49
CA ILE A 175 -3.81 -13.36 -4.71
C ILE A 175 -2.92 -14.23 -5.59
N ASP A 176 -1.70 -14.53 -5.15
CA ASP A 176 -0.75 -15.39 -5.87
C ASP A 176 -1.08 -16.90 -5.71
N GLU A 177 -0.31 -17.75 -6.41
CA GLU A 177 -0.44 -19.22 -6.36
C GLU A 177 -0.19 -19.78 -4.94
N GLU A 178 0.50 -19.01 -4.09
CA GLU A 178 0.76 -19.33 -2.69
C GLU A 178 -0.39 -18.93 -1.75
N GLY A 179 -1.34 -18.12 -2.23
CA GLY A 179 -2.45 -17.62 -1.45
C GLY A 179 -2.15 -16.36 -0.65
N HIS A 180 -1.02 -15.69 -0.90
CA HIS A 180 -0.71 -14.39 -0.33
C HIS A 180 -1.39 -13.30 -1.13
N ARG A 181 -1.92 -12.30 -0.43
CA ARG A 181 -2.53 -11.14 -1.06
C ARG A 181 -1.66 -9.92 -0.98
N GLN A 182 -1.66 -9.14 -2.05
CA GLN A 182 -0.94 -7.89 -2.14
C GLN A 182 -1.61 -6.93 -3.12
N ILE A 183 -1.37 -5.64 -2.95
CA ILE A 183 -1.72 -4.62 -3.94
C ILE A 183 -0.67 -4.63 -5.04
N LEU A 184 -1.13 -4.80 -6.27
CA LEU A 184 -0.31 -4.87 -7.48
C LEU A 184 -0.03 -3.47 -8.04
N GLY A 185 -1.03 -2.59 -7.96
CA GLY A 185 -0.96 -1.23 -8.46
C GLY A 185 -2.07 -0.34 -7.92
N PHE A 186 -1.81 0.96 -7.94
CA PHE A 186 -2.82 2.00 -7.77
C PHE A 186 -2.59 3.09 -8.81
N TYR A 187 -3.66 3.73 -9.26
CA TYR A 187 -3.63 4.71 -10.35
C TYR A 187 -4.59 5.83 -10.03
N ILE A 188 -4.14 7.08 -10.13
CA ILE A 188 -4.99 8.24 -9.85
C ILE A 188 -5.40 8.86 -11.18
N GLY A 189 -6.71 9.07 -11.40
CA GLY A 189 -7.12 9.76 -12.62
C GLY A 189 -8.61 9.97 -12.81
N GLY A 190 -8.99 11.23 -12.98
CA GLY A 190 -10.22 11.68 -13.61
C GLY A 190 -11.50 11.07 -13.02
N GLN A 191 -12.43 10.74 -13.91
CA GLN A 191 -13.64 9.99 -13.58
C GLN A 191 -13.45 8.51 -13.89
N GLU A 192 -14.09 7.66 -13.10
CA GLU A 192 -14.11 6.22 -13.33
C GLU A 192 -14.68 5.89 -14.72
N SER A 193 -13.90 5.20 -15.54
CA SER A 193 -14.26 4.87 -16.93
C SER A 193 -13.69 3.54 -17.38
N SER A 194 -14.33 2.91 -18.38
CA SER A 194 -13.83 1.68 -19.01
C SER A 194 -12.43 1.87 -19.59
N ASN A 195 -12.13 3.02 -20.20
CA ASN A 195 -10.78 3.32 -20.71
C ASN A 195 -9.74 3.38 -19.58
N GLY A 196 -10.07 4.01 -18.44
CA GLY A 196 -9.18 4.01 -17.28
C GLY A 196 -8.85 2.60 -16.82
N TRP A 197 -9.85 1.72 -16.75
CA TRP A 197 -9.61 0.30 -16.42
C TRP A 197 -8.80 -0.46 -17.47
N LYS A 198 -8.99 -0.17 -18.76
CA LYS A 198 -8.14 -0.75 -19.83
C LYS A 198 -6.67 -0.37 -19.65
N ASP A 199 -6.39 0.89 -19.31
CA ASP A 199 -5.03 1.36 -19.08
C ASP A 199 -4.41 0.67 -17.86
N VAL A 200 -5.17 0.54 -16.75
CA VAL A 200 -4.75 -0.21 -15.56
C VAL A 200 -4.42 -1.66 -15.90
N LEU A 201 -5.31 -2.35 -16.61
CA LEU A 201 -5.13 -3.76 -16.95
C LEU A 201 -3.96 -3.98 -17.90
N LYS A 202 -3.76 -3.06 -18.85
CA LYS A 202 -2.62 -3.08 -19.77
C LYS A 202 -1.29 -2.90 -19.04
N ASP A 203 -1.22 -2.00 -18.07
CA ASP A 203 -0.02 -1.80 -17.24
C ASP A 203 0.30 -3.05 -16.40
N LEU A 204 -0.70 -3.64 -15.74
CA LEU A 204 -0.53 -4.89 -14.99
C LEU A 204 0.00 -6.01 -15.89
N TYR A 205 -0.56 -6.12 -17.11
CA TYR A 205 -0.13 -7.10 -18.10
C TYR A 205 1.31 -6.89 -18.54
N SER A 206 1.71 -5.65 -18.86
CA SER A 206 3.09 -5.35 -19.28
C SER A 206 4.11 -5.55 -18.15
N ARG A 207 3.68 -5.43 -16.89
CA ARG A 207 4.53 -5.67 -15.72
C ARG A 207 4.68 -7.15 -15.36
N GLY A 208 3.87 -8.04 -15.93
CA GLY A 208 4.06 -9.49 -15.82
C GLY A 208 2.80 -10.29 -15.56
N VAL A 209 1.70 -9.67 -15.11
CA VAL A 209 0.44 -10.36 -14.80
C VAL A 209 -0.17 -10.87 -16.11
N GLN A 210 0.00 -12.15 -16.43
CA GLN A 210 -0.39 -12.69 -17.75
C GLN A 210 -1.41 -13.82 -17.65
N GLU A 211 -1.39 -14.56 -16.54
CA GLU A 211 -2.23 -15.71 -16.31
C GLU A 211 -3.06 -15.46 -15.05
N VAL A 212 -4.37 -15.26 -15.23
CA VAL A 212 -5.31 -14.96 -14.15
C VAL A 212 -6.46 -15.94 -14.21
N LEU A 213 -6.81 -16.57 -13.08
CA LEU A 213 -7.94 -17.50 -13.03
C LEU A 213 -9.28 -16.75 -12.85
N LEU A 214 -9.32 -15.79 -11.92
CA LEU A 214 -10.57 -15.09 -11.57
C LEU A 214 -10.38 -13.58 -11.38
N GLY A 215 -11.19 -12.77 -12.07
CA GLY A 215 -11.37 -11.35 -11.76
C GLY A 215 -12.56 -11.12 -10.84
N VAL A 216 -12.39 -10.34 -9.76
CA VAL A 216 -13.45 -10.00 -8.80
C VAL A 216 -13.62 -8.48 -8.68
N PHE A 217 -14.72 -7.93 -9.15
CA PHE A 217 -14.95 -6.48 -9.14
C PHE A 217 -16.45 -6.13 -9.18
N ASP A 218 -16.79 -4.84 -9.05
CA ASP A 218 -18.18 -4.40 -9.23
C ASP A 218 -18.60 -4.49 -10.70
N GLY A 219 -19.90 -4.64 -10.96
CA GLY A 219 -20.49 -4.71 -12.31
C GLY A 219 -20.53 -3.37 -13.03
N LEU A 220 -19.38 -2.70 -13.14
CA LEU A 220 -19.21 -1.43 -13.83
C LEU A 220 -19.31 -1.63 -15.35
N PRO A 221 -20.04 -0.76 -16.07
CA PRO A 221 -20.15 -0.85 -17.52
C PRO A 221 -18.78 -0.85 -18.22
N GLY A 222 -18.52 -1.88 -19.03
CA GLY A 222 -17.29 -2.02 -19.82
C GLY A 222 -16.03 -2.44 -19.04
N LEU A 223 -16.12 -2.68 -17.73
CA LEU A 223 -15.02 -3.26 -16.95
C LEU A 223 -14.87 -4.76 -17.22
N GLU A 224 -15.98 -5.51 -17.28
CA GLU A 224 -15.95 -6.92 -17.65
C GLU A 224 -15.31 -7.14 -19.02
N ASP A 225 -15.71 -6.35 -20.02
CA ASP A 225 -15.15 -6.44 -21.38
C ASP A 225 -13.65 -6.12 -21.39
N ALA A 226 -13.23 -5.05 -20.71
CA ALA A 226 -11.82 -4.68 -20.58
C ALA A 226 -11.01 -5.79 -19.90
N PHE A 227 -11.56 -6.41 -18.85
CA PHE A 227 -10.91 -7.50 -18.14
C PHE A 227 -10.76 -8.75 -19.01
N ARG A 228 -11.81 -9.13 -19.75
CA ARG A 228 -11.77 -10.27 -20.67
C ARG A 228 -10.85 -10.02 -21.87
N GLU A 229 -10.71 -8.77 -22.31
CA GLU A 229 -9.74 -8.38 -23.34
C GLU A 229 -8.30 -8.61 -22.86
N ALA A 230 -7.99 -8.21 -21.62
CA ALA A 230 -6.67 -8.43 -21.02
C ALA A 230 -6.40 -9.90 -20.63
N TYR A 231 -7.42 -10.60 -20.12
CA TYR A 231 -7.32 -11.97 -19.60
C TYR A 231 -8.44 -12.86 -20.18
N PRO A 232 -8.33 -13.31 -21.45
CA PRO A 232 -9.42 -14.02 -22.13
C PRO A 232 -9.82 -15.36 -21.51
N LYS A 233 -8.92 -15.99 -20.75
CA LYS A 233 -9.15 -17.28 -20.09
C LYS A 233 -9.69 -17.15 -18.67
N ALA A 234 -9.72 -15.95 -18.12
CA ALA A 234 -10.16 -15.72 -16.75
C ALA A 234 -11.68 -15.77 -16.64
N ASP A 235 -12.17 -16.36 -15.55
CA ASP A 235 -13.54 -16.15 -15.11
C ASP A 235 -13.71 -14.73 -14.57
N VAL A 236 -14.95 -14.23 -14.57
CA VAL A 236 -15.32 -12.95 -13.98
C VAL A 236 -16.40 -13.18 -12.93
N GLN A 237 -16.12 -12.67 -11.74
CA GLN A 237 -17.03 -12.65 -10.60
C GLN A 237 -17.42 -11.20 -10.27
N HIS A 238 -18.69 -10.87 -10.43
CA HIS A 238 -19.19 -9.60 -9.93
C HIS A 238 -19.42 -9.65 -8.42
N CYS A 239 -19.04 -8.60 -7.69
CA CYS A 239 -19.21 -8.57 -6.24
C CYS A 239 -20.69 -8.61 -5.86
N VAL A 240 -21.11 -9.70 -5.21
CA VAL A 240 -22.50 -9.89 -4.76
C VAL A 240 -22.91 -8.80 -3.77
N VAL A 241 -21.99 -8.38 -2.90
CA VAL A 241 -22.26 -7.32 -1.91
C VAL A 241 -22.52 -5.97 -2.58
N HIS A 242 -21.76 -5.62 -3.62
CA HIS A 242 -22.03 -4.40 -4.39
C HIS A 242 -23.38 -4.46 -5.10
N LYS A 243 -23.71 -5.61 -5.70
CA LYS A 243 -25.03 -5.82 -6.31
C LYS A 243 -26.19 -5.70 -5.32
N VAL A 244 -26.05 -6.27 -4.11
CA VAL A 244 -27.03 -6.11 -3.02
C VAL A 244 -27.16 -4.64 -2.63
N ARG A 245 -26.03 -3.94 -2.41
CA ARG A 245 -26.02 -2.51 -2.02
C ARG A 245 -26.63 -1.60 -3.08
N SER A 246 -26.42 -1.88 -4.37
CA SER A 246 -26.99 -1.09 -5.47
C SER A 246 -28.49 -1.36 -5.66
N THR A 247 -28.97 -2.54 -5.27
CA THR A 247 -30.39 -2.93 -5.33
C THR A 247 -31.18 -2.39 -4.14
N PHE A 248 -30.58 -2.42 -2.94
CA PHE A 248 -31.26 -2.13 -1.67
C PHE A 248 -32.01 -0.77 -1.59
N PRO A 249 -31.50 0.36 -2.11
CA PRO A 249 -32.22 1.64 -2.10
C PRO A 249 -33.48 1.65 -2.97
N LYS A 250 -33.60 0.74 -3.94
CA LYS A 250 -34.71 0.67 -4.91
C LYS A 250 -35.90 -0.12 -4.37
N ILE A 251 -35.70 -0.85 -3.27
CA ILE A 251 -36.72 -1.68 -2.62
C ILE A 251 -37.44 -0.87 -1.54
N ARG A 252 -38.76 -1.03 -1.46
CA ARG A 252 -39.59 -0.37 -0.44
C ARG A 252 -39.25 -0.87 0.95
N ILE A 253 -39.33 0.00 1.95
CA ILE A 253 -38.88 -0.31 3.31
C ILE A 253 -39.57 -1.55 3.90
N GLU A 254 -40.87 -1.75 3.61
CA GLU A 254 -41.64 -2.90 4.08
C GLU A 254 -41.15 -4.25 3.53
N HIS A 255 -40.49 -4.27 2.37
CA HIS A 255 -40.04 -5.49 1.70
C HIS A 255 -38.54 -5.75 1.85
N LYS A 256 -37.76 -4.77 2.34
CA LYS A 256 -36.29 -4.82 2.36
C LYS A 256 -35.72 -6.05 3.07
N THR A 257 -36.26 -6.40 4.23
CA THR A 257 -35.77 -7.52 5.03
C THR A 257 -35.95 -8.84 4.28
N ASP A 258 -37.19 -9.12 3.85
CA ASP A 258 -37.56 -10.35 3.13
C ASP A 258 -36.85 -10.45 1.76
N PHE A 259 -36.69 -9.31 1.06
CA PHE A 259 -35.93 -9.26 -0.19
C PHE A 259 -34.44 -9.62 0.02
N ILE A 260 -33.78 -9.09 1.07
CA ILE A 260 -32.39 -9.47 1.38
C ILE A 260 -32.29 -10.93 1.81
N GLU A 261 -33.23 -11.43 2.60
CA GLU A 261 -33.24 -12.84 3.03
C GLU A 261 -33.36 -13.77 1.82
N GLY A 262 -34.23 -13.44 0.86
CA GLY A 262 -34.31 -14.13 -0.42
C GLY A 262 -33.02 -14.06 -1.24
N LEU A 263 -32.31 -12.92 -1.24
CA LEU A 263 -30.99 -12.85 -1.89
C LEU A 263 -29.94 -13.71 -1.18
N LYS A 264 -29.96 -13.76 0.16
CA LYS A 264 -29.04 -14.56 0.97
C LYS A 264 -29.18 -16.05 0.69
N THR A 265 -30.37 -16.56 0.39
CA THR A 265 -30.53 -17.99 0.07
C THR A 265 -29.82 -18.37 -1.22
N ILE A 266 -29.70 -17.44 -2.17
CA ILE A 266 -29.03 -17.67 -3.46
C ILE A 266 -27.52 -17.84 -3.24
N TYR A 267 -26.83 -16.82 -2.72
CA TYR A 267 -25.36 -16.85 -2.63
C TYR A 267 -24.82 -17.63 -1.43
N ASN A 268 -25.68 -18.09 -0.52
CA ASN A 268 -25.30 -19.06 0.52
C ASN A 268 -25.77 -20.49 0.20
N ALA A 269 -26.31 -20.74 -1.00
CA ALA A 269 -26.69 -22.08 -1.43
C ALA A 269 -25.48 -23.03 -1.41
N PRO A 270 -25.69 -24.35 -1.21
CA PRO A 270 -24.60 -25.32 -1.17
C PRO A 270 -23.78 -25.39 -2.47
N ASP A 271 -24.47 -25.38 -3.60
CA ASP A 271 -23.93 -25.53 -4.94
C ASP A 271 -24.67 -24.61 -5.95
N HIS A 272 -24.20 -24.65 -7.20
CA HIS A 272 -24.69 -23.79 -8.27
C HIS A 272 -26.16 -24.06 -8.61
N ASP A 273 -26.57 -25.32 -8.68
CA ASP A 273 -27.93 -25.70 -9.08
C ASP A 273 -28.95 -25.30 -7.99
N CYS A 274 -28.57 -25.46 -6.72
CA CYS A 274 -29.35 -24.95 -5.60
C CYS A 274 -29.47 -23.41 -5.64
N ALA A 275 -28.41 -22.71 -6.05
CA ALA A 275 -28.45 -21.25 -6.18
C ALA A 275 -29.41 -20.80 -7.30
N LEU A 276 -29.43 -21.50 -8.43
CA LEU A 276 -30.37 -21.24 -9.52
C LEU A 276 -31.82 -21.49 -9.09
N ALA A 277 -32.09 -22.62 -8.44
CA ALA A 277 -33.43 -22.92 -7.91
C ALA A 277 -33.91 -21.89 -6.87
N ALA A 278 -32.99 -21.41 -6.02
CA ALA A 278 -33.26 -20.32 -5.09
C ALA A 278 -33.56 -19.00 -5.83
N PHE A 279 -32.85 -18.71 -6.92
CA PHE A 279 -33.12 -17.53 -7.75
C PHE A 279 -34.47 -17.62 -8.45
N ASP A 280 -34.87 -18.78 -8.97
CA ASP A 280 -36.20 -18.96 -9.57
C ASP A 280 -37.32 -18.71 -8.57
N THR A 281 -37.16 -19.20 -7.34
CA THR A 281 -38.09 -18.95 -6.24
C THR A 281 -38.15 -17.45 -5.89
N PHE A 282 -36.98 -16.81 -5.83
CA PHE A 282 -36.84 -15.37 -5.58
C PHE A 282 -37.54 -14.55 -6.68
N LYS A 283 -37.31 -14.91 -7.96
CA LYS A 283 -37.91 -14.29 -9.13
C LYS A 283 -39.43 -14.44 -9.11
N ALA A 284 -39.94 -15.65 -8.86
CA ALA A 284 -41.39 -15.88 -8.79
C ALA A 284 -42.08 -14.97 -7.74
N LYS A 285 -41.44 -14.74 -6.60
CA LYS A 285 -41.94 -13.90 -5.52
C LYS A 285 -41.90 -12.40 -5.87
N TRP A 286 -40.76 -11.92 -6.38
CA TRP A 286 -40.49 -10.48 -6.46
C TRP A 286 -40.69 -9.86 -7.85
N ASN A 287 -40.73 -10.66 -8.92
CA ASN A 287 -40.77 -10.14 -10.29
C ASN A 287 -41.99 -9.26 -10.59
N LYS A 288 -43.13 -9.49 -9.91
CA LYS A 288 -44.32 -8.64 -10.08
C LYS A 288 -44.16 -7.23 -9.49
N LEU A 289 -43.37 -7.09 -8.42
CA LEU A 289 -43.20 -5.83 -7.69
C LEU A 289 -41.93 -5.08 -8.12
N TYR A 290 -40.87 -5.83 -8.44
CA TYR A 290 -39.52 -5.33 -8.68
C TYR A 290 -38.91 -5.93 -9.96
N ALA A 291 -39.69 -5.94 -11.04
CA ALA A 291 -39.29 -6.56 -12.31
C ALA A 291 -37.91 -6.09 -12.80
N LYS A 292 -37.66 -4.77 -12.75
CA LYS A 292 -36.39 -4.18 -13.20
C LYS A 292 -35.20 -4.69 -12.39
N GLU A 293 -35.36 -4.76 -11.07
CA GLU A 293 -34.31 -5.24 -10.18
C GLU A 293 -34.07 -6.74 -10.38
N VAL A 294 -35.12 -7.54 -10.50
CA VAL A 294 -35.02 -8.99 -10.74
C VAL A 294 -34.36 -9.28 -12.09
N THR A 295 -34.76 -8.62 -13.18
CA THR A 295 -34.10 -8.73 -14.49
C THR A 295 -32.63 -8.32 -14.40
N SER A 296 -32.32 -7.23 -13.71
CA SER A 296 -30.92 -6.81 -13.52
C SER A 296 -30.06 -7.85 -12.79
N TRP A 297 -30.64 -8.65 -11.88
CA TRP A 297 -29.94 -9.77 -11.26
C TRP A 297 -29.83 -10.97 -12.20
N GLU A 298 -30.89 -11.27 -12.94
CA GLU A 298 -30.92 -12.35 -13.93
C GLU A 298 -29.84 -12.17 -15.00
N ASP A 299 -29.73 -10.96 -15.56
CA ASP A 299 -28.76 -10.63 -16.61
C ASP A 299 -27.30 -10.82 -16.14
N GLN A 300 -27.05 -10.64 -14.85
CA GLN A 300 -25.72 -10.76 -14.24
C GLN A 300 -25.53 -12.06 -13.45
N LEU A 301 -26.52 -12.97 -13.46
CA LEU A 301 -26.53 -14.12 -12.55
C LEU A 301 -25.30 -15.02 -12.76
N THR A 302 -24.92 -15.24 -14.02
CA THR A 302 -23.75 -16.04 -14.40
C THR A 302 -22.46 -15.51 -13.79
N THR A 303 -22.25 -14.19 -13.80
CA THR A 303 -21.05 -13.55 -13.21
C THR A 303 -21.19 -13.33 -11.71
N LEU A 304 -22.40 -13.25 -11.16
CA LEU A 304 -22.64 -13.18 -9.72
C LEU A 304 -22.44 -14.53 -9.02
N LEU A 305 -22.57 -15.65 -9.75
CA LEU A 305 -22.44 -17.01 -9.22
C LEU A 305 -21.18 -17.75 -9.73
N ALA A 306 -20.27 -17.08 -10.45
CA ALA A 306 -19.06 -17.68 -10.99
C ALA A 306 -18.19 -18.36 -9.92
N PHE A 307 -18.21 -17.82 -8.69
CA PHE A 307 -17.51 -18.39 -7.53
C PHE A 307 -17.95 -19.82 -7.18
N TYR A 308 -19.12 -20.30 -7.65
CA TYR A 308 -19.56 -21.67 -7.43
C TYR A 308 -18.74 -22.72 -8.19
N LYS A 309 -18.05 -22.33 -9.27
CA LYS A 309 -17.10 -23.18 -10.01
C LYS A 309 -15.88 -23.58 -9.16
N TYR A 310 -15.62 -22.81 -8.11
CA TYR A 310 -14.45 -22.93 -7.26
C TYR A 310 -14.76 -23.67 -5.96
N LEU A 311 -13.70 -24.19 -5.32
CA LEU A 311 -13.80 -24.97 -4.10
C LEU A 311 -14.46 -24.20 -2.96
N ARG A 312 -15.29 -24.89 -2.16
CA ARG A 312 -16.11 -24.31 -1.08
C ARG A 312 -15.27 -23.51 -0.07
N GLN A 313 -14.03 -23.94 0.17
CA GLN A 313 -13.08 -23.35 1.10
C GLN A 313 -12.69 -21.93 0.70
N ILE A 314 -12.53 -21.66 -0.61
CA ILE A 314 -12.14 -20.33 -1.12
C ILE A 314 -13.33 -19.43 -1.44
N LYS A 315 -14.55 -19.97 -1.56
CA LYS A 315 -15.77 -19.20 -1.90
C LYS A 315 -15.93 -17.93 -1.06
N LYS A 316 -15.68 -18.00 0.26
CA LYS A 316 -15.77 -16.85 1.18
C LYS A 316 -14.80 -15.71 0.84
N ALA A 317 -13.66 -16.01 0.21
CA ALA A 317 -12.70 -15.00 -0.20
C ALA A 317 -13.09 -14.33 -1.53
N ILE A 318 -13.72 -15.06 -2.45
CA ILE A 318 -13.90 -14.63 -3.84
C ILE A 318 -15.31 -14.14 -4.19
N TYR A 319 -16.34 -14.45 -3.39
CA TYR A 319 -17.71 -14.00 -3.67
C TYR A 319 -17.93 -12.48 -3.44
N THR A 320 -16.95 -11.79 -2.85
CA THR A 320 -17.00 -10.33 -2.58
C THR A 320 -15.66 -9.65 -2.80
N SER A 321 -15.68 -8.36 -3.11
CA SER A 321 -14.53 -7.44 -3.10
C SER A 321 -14.17 -6.90 -1.70
N ASN A 322 -14.64 -7.53 -0.62
CA ASN A 322 -14.44 -7.02 0.74
C ASN A 322 -12.94 -6.83 1.14
N PRO A 323 -11.98 -7.67 0.70
CA PRO A 323 -10.56 -7.44 1.01
C PRO A 323 -10.04 -6.09 0.52
N ILE A 324 -10.36 -5.69 -0.71
CA ILE A 324 -9.95 -4.41 -1.31
C ILE A 324 -10.78 -3.24 -0.77
N GLU A 325 -12.09 -3.42 -0.57
CA GLU A 325 -12.96 -2.41 0.06
C GLU A 325 -12.48 -2.04 1.48
N ARG A 326 -12.00 -3.03 2.25
CA ARG A 326 -11.47 -2.81 3.60
C ARG A 326 -10.23 -1.94 3.57
N MET A 327 -9.33 -2.15 2.61
CA MET A 327 -8.16 -1.28 2.42
C MET A 327 -8.61 0.13 2.05
N ASN A 328 -9.49 0.27 1.05
CA ASN A 328 -10.04 1.56 0.62
C ASN A 328 -10.67 2.32 1.80
N LYS A 329 -11.34 1.62 2.71
CA LYS A 329 -11.88 2.21 3.94
C LYS A 329 -10.81 2.75 4.87
N GLU A 330 -9.68 2.07 5.05
CA GLU A 330 -8.58 2.56 5.89
C GLU A 330 -7.92 3.81 5.27
N ILE A 331 -7.66 3.80 3.97
CA ILE A 331 -7.14 5.00 3.25
C ILE A 331 -8.12 6.17 3.40
N ARG A 332 -9.42 5.93 3.22
CA ARG A 332 -10.46 6.96 3.37
C ARG A 332 -10.49 7.56 4.79
N LYS A 333 -10.30 6.74 5.83
CA LYS A 333 -10.23 7.26 7.21
C LYS A 333 -9.05 8.20 7.39
N ARG A 334 -7.88 7.85 6.83
CA ARG A 334 -6.67 8.67 6.88
C ARG A 334 -6.83 9.99 6.11
N LEU A 335 -7.51 9.96 4.96
CA LEU A 335 -7.76 11.15 4.16
C LEU A 335 -8.85 12.08 4.72
N LYS A 336 -9.73 11.57 5.60
CA LYS A 336 -10.89 12.32 6.10
C LYS A 336 -10.54 13.65 6.80
N PRO A 337 -9.52 13.75 7.69
CA PRO A 337 -9.16 15.01 8.34
C PRO A 337 -8.60 16.06 7.36
N MET A 338 -8.06 15.63 6.22
CA MET A 338 -7.39 16.50 5.26
C MET A 338 -8.37 17.31 4.39
N ASN A 339 -9.66 16.94 4.37
CA ASN A 339 -10.75 17.53 3.55
C ASN A 339 -10.54 17.48 2.01
N SER A 340 -9.44 18.02 1.52
CA SER A 340 -9.00 17.99 0.11
C SER A 340 -7.48 17.95 0.04
N LEU A 341 -6.96 17.09 -0.84
CA LEU A 341 -5.53 16.99 -1.10
C LEU A 341 -5.06 18.13 -2.03
N THR A 342 -3.83 18.60 -1.82
CA THR A 342 -3.31 19.82 -2.48
C THR A 342 -2.92 19.62 -3.93
N ASN A 343 -2.49 18.42 -4.31
CA ASN A 343 -2.11 18.02 -5.65
C ASN A 343 -2.09 16.47 -5.75
N MET A 344 -1.81 15.96 -6.95
CA MET A 344 -1.76 14.53 -7.25
C MET A 344 -0.63 13.83 -6.50
N ASP A 345 0.58 14.40 -6.48
CA ASP A 345 1.75 13.86 -5.78
C ASP A 345 1.49 13.60 -4.30
N ALA A 346 0.77 14.52 -3.63
CA ALA A 346 0.39 14.34 -2.23
C ALA A 346 -0.55 13.16 -2.03
N ALA A 347 -1.46 12.93 -2.99
CA ALA A 347 -2.35 11.77 -2.99
C ALA A 347 -1.57 10.48 -3.21
N GLU A 348 -0.69 10.45 -4.20
CA GLU A 348 0.15 9.29 -4.51
C GLU A 348 1.02 8.90 -3.33
N LYS A 349 1.66 9.88 -2.67
CA LYS A 349 2.46 9.65 -1.46
C LYS A 349 1.66 8.98 -0.36
N ILE A 350 0.48 9.51 -0.01
CA ILE A 350 -0.33 8.93 1.07
C ILE A 350 -0.79 7.52 0.72
N VAL A 351 -1.28 7.34 -0.51
CA VAL A 351 -1.78 6.04 -0.99
C VAL A 351 -0.66 5.01 -1.02
N TYR A 352 0.50 5.37 -1.56
CA TYR A 352 1.68 4.50 -1.61
C TYR A 352 2.10 4.01 -0.23
N LEU A 353 2.11 4.90 0.76
CA LEU A 353 2.50 4.53 2.13
C LEU A 353 1.50 3.56 2.77
N ASP A 354 0.20 3.78 2.57
CA ASP A 354 -0.85 2.86 3.05
C ASP A 354 -0.77 1.50 2.33
N VAL A 355 -0.52 1.51 1.02
CA VAL A 355 -0.40 0.31 0.19
C VAL A 355 0.83 -0.51 0.57
N THR A 356 1.97 0.13 0.78
CA THR A 356 3.21 -0.55 1.17
C THR A 356 3.06 -1.18 2.54
N ALA A 357 2.53 -0.44 3.52
CA ALA A 357 2.24 -0.96 4.86
C ALA A 357 1.20 -2.10 4.82
N TYR A 358 0.24 -2.05 3.88
CA TYR A 358 -0.70 -3.15 3.65
C TYR A 358 0.04 -4.41 3.17
N ASN A 359 0.89 -4.27 2.16
CA ASN A 359 1.65 -5.39 1.59
C ASN A 359 2.56 -6.03 2.65
N GLU A 360 3.35 -5.24 3.37
CA GLU A 360 4.22 -5.72 4.47
C GLU A 360 3.41 -6.50 5.53
N ARG A 361 2.24 -5.98 5.92
CA ARG A 361 1.40 -6.64 6.92
C ARG A 361 0.86 -8.00 6.46
N PHE A 362 0.65 -8.19 5.17
CA PHE A 362 0.03 -9.39 4.60
C PHE A 362 1.00 -10.34 3.91
N GLU A 363 2.27 -9.97 3.82
CA GLU A 363 3.33 -10.71 3.13
C GLU A 363 3.38 -12.18 3.54
N HIS A 364 3.32 -12.49 4.85
CA HIS A 364 3.40 -13.87 5.35
C HIS A 364 2.03 -14.48 5.68
N ARG A 365 0.93 -13.82 5.29
CA ARG A 365 -0.42 -14.27 5.64
C ARG A 365 -1.10 -14.92 4.45
N VAL A 366 -1.20 -16.24 4.51
CA VAL A 366 -1.95 -17.03 3.54
C VAL A 366 -3.46 -16.93 3.79
N ILE A 367 -4.23 -16.75 2.73
CA ILE A 367 -5.70 -16.73 2.81
C ILE A 367 -6.22 -18.16 3.05
N PRO A 368 -7.12 -18.35 4.03
CA PRO A 368 -7.74 -19.66 4.26
C PRO A 368 -8.34 -20.24 2.98
N GLY A 369 -8.00 -21.51 2.71
CA GLY A 369 -8.40 -22.24 1.49
C GLY A 369 -7.38 -22.17 0.35
N PHE A 370 -6.53 -21.13 0.26
CA PHE A 370 -5.49 -21.06 -0.76
C PHE A 370 -4.17 -21.73 -0.33
N GLY A 371 -3.91 -21.82 0.98
CA GLY A 371 -2.71 -22.45 1.53
C GLY A 371 -2.77 -23.96 1.72
N ASP A 372 -3.92 -24.58 1.44
CA ASP A 372 -4.15 -25.99 1.74
C ASP A 372 -3.56 -26.87 0.62
N THR A 373 -2.65 -27.78 0.98
CA THR A 373 -1.87 -28.56 0.03
C THR A 373 -2.74 -29.57 -0.73
N GLU A 374 -3.79 -30.09 -0.08
CA GLU A 374 -4.77 -30.96 -0.72
C GLU A 374 -5.56 -30.21 -1.81
N ILE A 375 -5.78 -28.92 -1.61
CA ILE A 375 -6.49 -28.04 -2.55
C ILE A 375 -5.58 -27.72 -3.76
N LYS A 376 -4.29 -27.42 -3.54
CA LYS A 376 -3.34 -27.22 -4.65
C LYS A 376 -3.14 -28.46 -5.53
N LEU A 377 -3.30 -29.67 -4.96
CA LEU A 377 -3.18 -30.94 -5.67
C LEU A 377 -4.49 -31.37 -6.36
N ALA A 378 -5.65 -31.09 -5.75
CA ALA A 378 -6.96 -31.45 -6.30
C ALA A 378 -7.42 -30.53 -7.44
N SER A 379 -6.98 -29.26 -7.42
CA SER A 379 -7.16 -28.32 -8.52
C SER A 379 -5.82 -28.12 -9.20
N GLY A 380 -5.60 -28.73 -10.37
CA GLY A 380 -4.51 -28.36 -11.28
C GLY A 380 -4.64 -26.94 -11.88
N ALA A 381 -5.22 -26.01 -11.10
CA ALA A 381 -5.73 -24.70 -11.45
C ALA A 381 -5.92 -23.83 -10.18
N ILE A 382 -4.88 -23.70 -9.35
CA ILE A 382 -4.71 -22.54 -8.46
C ILE A 382 -3.54 -21.74 -8.95
#